data_AF-A0A329LUY7-F1
#
_entry.id   AF-A0A329LUY7-F1
#
_cell.length_a   1.000
_cell.length_b   1.000
_cell.length_c   1.000
_cell.angle_alpha   90.00
_cell.angle_beta   90.00
_cell.angle_gamma   90.00
#
_symmetry.space_group_name_H-M   'P 1'
#
loop_
_entity.id
_entity.type
_entity.pdbx_description
1 polymer ?
#
loop_
_entity_poly.entity_id
_entity_poly.type
_entity_poly.pdbx_seq_one_letter_code
_entity_poly.pdbx_strand_id
1 'polypeptide(L)'
;MADSVIESVLDDPSEERVWALLRDETRVFWVGWRQSDGTIIDACEAVLRTGNLVGEYVESEQDGGYRIFIRAGDRRSEIPLSYSLRDRHITMCALNSFLSPDYEIRLCLASTIGDTLAFIPLSSTQWRDLEKRFPETLSRLFYVLTETPNVFTDRFPPPITWQELANDPSSKLAAIKLYQTQHGVGMSAAKQAIDAYLAASLSRES
;
A
#
# COMPACT_ATOMS: atom_id res chain seq x y z
N MET A 1 -20.58 -5.83 -17.49
CA MET A 1 -20.83 -4.56 -16.79
C MET A 1 -19.58 -4.26 -15.97
N ALA A 2 -18.56 -3.70 -16.62
CA ALA A 2 -17.22 -3.57 -16.05
C ALA A 2 -17.00 -2.15 -15.48
N ASP A 3 -16.27 -2.11 -14.37
CA ASP A 3 -15.46 -1.01 -13.82
C ASP A 3 -16.07 0.38 -13.53
N SER A 4 -17.39 0.55 -13.64
CA SER A 4 -18.03 1.88 -13.53
C SER A 4 -17.69 2.71 -12.28
N VAL A 5 -17.47 2.09 -11.12
CA VAL A 5 -17.16 2.81 -9.87
C VAL A 5 -15.70 3.29 -9.85
N ILE A 6 -14.75 2.45 -10.26
CA ILE A 6 -13.33 2.82 -10.30
C ILE A 6 -13.11 3.89 -11.37
N GLU A 7 -13.70 3.72 -12.54
CA GLU A 7 -13.64 4.73 -13.61
C GLU A 7 -14.29 6.04 -13.20
N SER A 8 -15.44 5.98 -12.53
CA SER A 8 -16.10 7.16 -11.95
C SER A 8 -15.18 7.92 -10.98
N VAL A 9 -14.44 7.21 -10.12
CA VAL A 9 -13.47 7.81 -9.20
C VAL A 9 -12.26 8.40 -9.94
N LEU A 10 -11.82 7.77 -11.02
CA LEU A 10 -10.68 8.25 -11.81
C LEU A 10 -11.03 9.48 -12.67
N ASP A 11 -12.29 9.59 -13.11
CA ASP A 11 -12.83 10.74 -13.85
C ASP A 11 -13.10 11.93 -12.93
N ASP A 12 -13.72 11.67 -11.77
CA ASP A 12 -14.00 12.66 -10.73
C ASP A 12 -13.60 12.11 -9.34
N PRO A 13 -12.41 12.45 -8.84
CA PRO A 13 -11.88 11.94 -7.58
C PRO A 13 -12.42 12.71 -6.36
N SER A 14 -13.72 13.00 -6.37
CA SER A 14 -14.41 13.63 -5.24
C SER A 14 -14.48 12.68 -4.04
N GLU A 15 -14.51 13.26 -2.84
CA GLU A 15 -14.53 12.48 -1.59
C GLU A 15 -15.70 11.49 -1.55
N GLU A 16 -16.88 11.91 -2.02
CA GLU A 16 -18.07 11.07 -2.11
C GLU A 16 -17.85 9.81 -2.96
N ARG A 17 -17.25 9.96 -4.16
CA ARG A 17 -17.00 8.83 -5.07
C ARG A 17 -15.91 7.92 -4.54
N VAL A 18 -14.86 8.48 -3.93
CA VAL A 18 -13.81 7.70 -3.27
C VAL A 18 -14.41 6.87 -2.14
N TRP A 19 -15.27 7.46 -1.30
CA TRP A 19 -15.98 6.71 -0.26
C TRP A 19 -16.94 5.66 -0.82
N ALA A 20 -17.57 5.91 -1.96
CA ALA A 20 -18.39 4.91 -2.63
C ALA A 20 -17.56 3.69 -3.08
N LEU A 21 -16.37 3.90 -3.65
CA LEU A 21 -15.44 2.82 -3.96
C LEU A 21 -14.99 2.06 -2.72
N LEU A 22 -14.61 2.77 -1.65
CA LEU A 22 -14.14 2.15 -0.40
C LEU A 22 -15.21 1.28 0.30
N ARG A 23 -16.49 1.51 0.03
CA ARG A 23 -17.62 0.69 0.52
C ARG A 23 -18.00 -0.45 -0.42
N ASP A 24 -17.41 -0.52 -1.61
CA ASP A 24 -17.70 -1.59 -2.57
C ASP A 24 -16.92 -2.87 -2.22
N GLU A 25 -17.53 -3.69 -1.38
CA GLU A 25 -16.98 -5.00 -0.94
C GLU A 25 -16.79 -6.00 -2.10
N THR A 26 -17.32 -5.70 -3.30
CA THR A 26 -17.08 -6.53 -4.50
C THR A 26 -15.81 -6.15 -5.25
N ARG A 27 -15.15 -5.07 -4.83
CA ARG A 27 -13.95 -4.48 -5.45
C ARG A 27 -12.82 -4.28 -4.47
N VAL A 28 -13.14 -4.09 -3.19
CA VAL A 28 -12.21 -3.74 -2.14
C VAL A 28 -12.22 -4.82 -1.08
N PHE A 29 -11.03 -5.27 -0.68
CA PHE A 29 -10.86 -5.98 0.59
C PHE A 29 -10.01 -5.13 1.54
N TRP A 30 -10.36 -5.20 2.82
CA TRP A 30 -9.73 -4.42 3.86
C TRP A 30 -8.77 -5.27 4.68
N VAL A 31 -7.59 -4.72 4.97
CA VAL A 31 -6.60 -5.36 5.82
C VAL A 31 -6.28 -4.48 7.02
N GLY A 32 -6.83 -4.85 8.18
CA GLY A 32 -6.66 -4.12 9.45
C GLY A 32 -5.52 -4.68 10.29
N TRP A 33 -4.82 -3.86 11.08
CA TRP A 33 -3.55 -4.17 11.78
C TRP A 33 -3.52 -5.44 12.65
N ARG A 34 -4.69 -6.01 13.00
CA ARG A 34 -4.86 -7.25 13.80
C ARG A 34 -5.24 -8.49 12.99
N GLN A 35 -5.45 -8.35 11.69
CA GLN A 35 -5.82 -9.47 10.82
C GLN A 35 -4.68 -10.50 10.72
N SER A 36 -5.05 -11.78 10.75
CA SER A 36 -4.14 -12.91 10.51
C SER A 36 -3.77 -13.00 9.04
N ASP A 37 -2.49 -13.24 8.74
CA ASP A 37 -1.95 -13.29 7.38
C ASP A 37 -2.70 -14.25 6.44
N GLY A 38 -3.09 -15.45 6.89
CA GLY A 38 -3.79 -16.38 5.99
C GLY A 38 -5.21 -15.92 5.62
N THR A 39 -5.89 -15.16 6.50
CA THR A 39 -7.21 -14.59 6.19
C THR A 39 -7.16 -13.46 5.16
N ILE A 40 -5.98 -12.89 4.89
CA ILE A 40 -5.77 -11.88 3.84
C ILE A 40 -5.98 -12.52 2.45
N ILE A 41 -5.53 -13.77 2.29
CA ILE A 41 -5.64 -14.52 1.03
C ILE A 41 -7.11 -14.78 0.71
N ASP A 42 -7.87 -15.24 1.71
CA ASP A 42 -9.31 -15.50 1.56
C ASP A 42 -10.10 -14.20 1.30
N ALA A 43 -9.70 -13.08 1.92
CA ALA A 43 -10.31 -11.78 1.65
C ALA A 43 -10.06 -11.30 0.21
N CYS A 44 -8.87 -11.53 -0.33
CA CYS A 44 -8.57 -11.25 -1.74
C CYS A 44 -9.40 -12.14 -2.68
N GLU A 45 -9.51 -13.43 -2.37
CA GLU A 45 -10.33 -14.36 -3.14
C GLU A 45 -11.82 -13.99 -3.10
N ALA A 46 -12.34 -13.48 -1.98
CA ALA A 46 -13.73 -13.02 -1.90
C ALA A 46 -14.06 -11.91 -2.92
N VAL A 47 -13.05 -11.10 -3.28
CA VAL A 47 -13.18 -10.05 -4.31
C VAL A 47 -12.95 -10.61 -5.71
N LEU A 48 -11.83 -11.33 -5.93
CA LEU A 48 -11.46 -11.87 -7.24
C LEU A 48 -12.41 -12.96 -7.73
N ARG A 49 -12.95 -13.77 -6.82
CA ARG A 49 -13.89 -14.87 -7.07
C ARG A 49 -13.38 -15.84 -8.14
N THR A 50 -12.10 -16.21 -8.04
CA THR A 50 -11.47 -17.17 -8.97
C THR A 50 -11.94 -18.61 -8.74
N GLY A 51 -12.47 -18.90 -7.56
CA GLY A 51 -12.86 -20.22 -7.06
C GLY A 51 -11.68 -21.09 -6.60
N ASN A 52 -10.44 -20.62 -6.75
CA ASN A 52 -9.26 -21.49 -6.63
C ASN A 52 -8.18 -20.97 -5.69
N LEU A 53 -8.19 -19.68 -5.30
CA LEU A 53 -7.20 -19.08 -4.41
C LEU A 53 -7.55 -19.35 -2.94
N VAL A 54 -6.59 -19.85 -2.15
CA VAL A 54 -6.81 -20.12 -0.72
C VAL A 54 -5.53 -19.98 0.10
N GLY A 55 -5.67 -19.54 1.35
CA GLY A 55 -4.63 -19.59 2.36
C GLY A 55 -4.58 -20.96 3.06
N GLU A 56 -3.43 -21.63 3.02
CA GLU A 56 -3.21 -22.91 3.68
C GLU A 56 -2.31 -22.73 4.91
N TYR A 57 -2.75 -23.23 6.06
CA TYR A 57 -2.00 -23.23 7.31
C TYR A 57 -1.40 -24.61 7.55
N VAL A 58 -0.09 -24.66 7.79
CA VAL A 58 0.64 -25.90 8.09
C VAL A 58 1.40 -25.72 9.40
N GLU A 59 1.12 -26.58 10.37
CA GLU A 59 1.86 -26.60 11.64
C GLU A 59 3.34 -26.95 11.39
N SER A 60 4.23 -26.24 12.06
CA SER A 60 5.67 -26.47 11.99
C SER A 60 6.06 -27.50 13.04
N GLU A 61 6.57 -28.64 12.57
CA GLU A 61 7.03 -29.73 13.46
C GLU A 61 8.27 -29.35 14.29
N GLN A 62 8.99 -28.29 13.93
CA GLN A 62 10.28 -27.95 14.53
C GLN A 62 10.17 -26.98 15.71
N ASP A 63 9.21 -26.07 15.68
CA ASP A 63 9.07 -24.98 16.68
C ASP A 63 7.63 -24.82 17.20
N GLY A 64 6.67 -25.66 16.74
CA GLY A 64 5.25 -25.51 17.09
C GLY A 64 4.62 -24.24 16.53
N GLY A 65 5.29 -23.57 15.58
CA GLY A 65 4.77 -22.44 14.84
C GLY A 65 3.82 -22.87 13.72
N TYR A 66 3.42 -21.93 12.89
CA TYR A 66 2.60 -22.20 11.70
C TYR A 66 3.24 -21.52 10.50
N ARG A 67 3.23 -22.23 9.37
CA ARG A 67 3.63 -21.74 8.06
C ARG A 67 2.37 -21.49 7.25
N ILE A 68 2.39 -20.42 6.46
CA ILE A 68 1.25 -20.06 5.60
C ILE A 68 1.68 -20.19 4.16
N PHE A 69 0.83 -20.84 3.36
CA PHE A 69 1.03 -21.01 1.93
C PHE A 69 -0.15 -20.40 1.16
N ILE A 70 0.15 -19.80 0.01
CA ILE A 70 -0.83 -19.39 -0.98
C ILE A 70 -0.97 -20.56 -1.96
N ARG A 71 -2.21 -21.00 -2.22
CA ARG A 71 -2.50 -22.05 -3.20
C ARG A 71 -3.53 -21.59 -4.23
N ALA A 72 -3.29 -21.91 -5.49
CA ALA A 72 -4.26 -21.77 -6.58
C ALA A 72 -4.10 -22.91 -7.59
N GLY A 73 -5.10 -23.81 -7.64
CA GLY A 73 -4.98 -25.07 -8.38
C GLY A 73 -3.76 -25.86 -7.92
N ASP A 74 -2.86 -26.19 -8.84
CA ASP A 74 -1.61 -26.92 -8.57
C ASP A 74 -0.44 -26.03 -8.11
N ARG A 75 -0.62 -24.69 -8.17
CA ARG A 75 0.42 -23.75 -7.71
C ARG A 75 0.32 -23.59 -6.20
N ARG A 76 1.47 -23.67 -5.52
CA ARG A 76 1.61 -23.44 -4.08
C ARG A 76 2.88 -22.67 -3.80
N SER A 77 2.83 -21.67 -2.93
CA SER A 77 3.98 -20.86 -2.54
C SER A 77 3.92 -20.53 -1.06
N GLU A 78 5.06 -20.59 -0.36
CA GLU A 78 5.14 -20.22 1.04
C GLU A 78 5.25 -18.71 1.21
N ILE A 79 4.56 -18.16 2.21
CA ILE A 79 4.79 -16.78 2.65
C ILE A 79 6.00 -16.77 3.60
N PRO A 80 7.07 -16.00 3.29
CA PRO A 80 8.27 -15.95 4.12
C PRO A 80 8.06 -15.08 5.35
N LEU A 81 7.20 -15.54 6.28
CA LEU A 81 6.87 -14.83 7.50
C LEU A 81 8.13 -14.62 8.36
N SER A 82 8.25 -13.42 8.92
CA SER A 82 9.28 -13.03 9.88
C SER A 82 8.80 -13.14 11.34
N TYR A 83 7.53 -13.49 11.54
CA TYR A 83 6.81 -13.50 12.81
C TYR A 83 6.87 -12.13 13.53
N SER A 84 6.61 -11.07 12.76
CA SER A 84 6.66 -9.68 13.23
C SER A 84 5.49 -8.85 12.71
N LEU A 85 5.32 -7.63 13.23
CA LEU A 85 4.32 -6.69 12.73
C LEU A 85 4.46 -6.37 11.23
N ARG A 86 5.62 -6.69 10.62
CA ARG A 86 5.89 -6.46 9.20
C ARG A 86 5.21 -7.50 8.29
N ASP A 87 4.79 -8.63 8.84
CA ASP A 87 4.39 -9.80 8.06
C ASP A 87 3.20 -9.54 7.14
N ARG A 88 2.29 -8.65 7.52
CA ARG A 88 1.12 -8.35 6.69
C ARG A 88 1.50 -7.74 5.36
N HIS A 89 2.54 -6.89 5.34
CA HIS A 89 3.09 -6.38 4.08
C HIS A 89 3.79 -7.49 3.29
N ILE A 90 4.52 -8.37 3.98
CA ILE A 90 5.18 -9.52 3.35
C ILE A 90 4.13 -10.42 2.68
N THR A 91 3.04 -10.72 3.38
CA THR A 91 1.87 -11.44 2.88
C THR A 91 1.25 -10.76 1.67
N MET A 92 1.02 -9.44 1.73
CA MET A 92 0.48 -8.68 0.60
C MET A 92 1.41 -8.71 -0.62
N CYS A 93 2.72 -8.56 -0.43
CA CYS A 93 3.71 -8.63 -1.51
C CYS A 93 3.84 -10.05 -2.10
N ALA A 94 3.82 -11.08 -1.24
CA ALA A 94 3.85 -12.49 -1.66
C ALA A 94 2.60 -12.84 -2.45
N LEU A 95 1.42 -12.41 -1.98
CA LEU A 95 0.14 -12.60 -2.67
C LEU A 95 0.11 -11.88 -4.01
N ASN A 96 0.51 -10.61 -4.07
CA ASN A 96 0.56 -9.85 -5.31
C ASN A 96 1.52 -10.50 -6.33
N SER A 97 2.68 -10.97 -5.87
CA SER A 97 3.65 -11.68 -6.71
C SER A 97 3.11 -13.03 -7.20
N PHE A 98 2.37 -13.76 -6.36
CA PHE A 98 1.76 -15.03 -6.72
C PHE A 98 0.64 -14.86 -7.78
N LEU A 99 -0.12 -13.78 -7.70
CA LEU A 99 -1.20 -13.48 -8.64
C LEU A 99 -0.71 -12.96 -10.00
N SER A 100 0.51 -12.45 -10.06
CA SER A 100 1.17 -12.07 -11.31
C SER A 100 1.38 -13.29 -12.23
N PRO A 101 1.19 -13.16 -13.56
CA PRO A 101 0.92 -11.91 -14.31
C PRO A 101 -0.57 -11.60 -14.49
N ASP A 102 -1.48 -12.44 -14.02
CA ASP A 102 -2.90 -12.36 -14.38
C ASP A 102 -3.64 -11.24 -13.65
N TYR A 103 -3.27 -11.00 -12.39
CA TYR A 103 -3.84 -9.96 -11.54
C TYR A 103 -2.76 -9.14 -10.84
N GLU A 104 -3.14 -7.94 -10.43
CA GLU A 104 -2.33 -7.07 -9.59
C GLU A 104 -3.21 -6.43 -8.51
N ILE A 105 -2.69 -6.39 -7.29
CA ILE A 105 -3.29 -5.75 -6.12
C ILE A 105 -2.65 -4.38 -5.93
N ARG A 106 -3.48 -3.33 -5.86
CA ARG A 106 -3.04 -1.97 -5.51
C ARG A 106 -3.70 -1.47 -4.24
N LEU A 107 -2.97 -0.68 -3.47
CA LEU A 107 -3.46 0.01 -2.28
C LEU A 107 -4.19 1.29 -2.71
N CYS A 108 -5.40 1.52 -2.19
CA CYS A 108 -6.08 2.82 -2.33
C CYS A 108 -5.52 3.80 -1.30
N LEU A 109 -4.82 4.84 -1.75
CA LEU A 109 -4.14 5.82 -0.91
C LEU A 109 -5.09 6.61 -0.01
N ALA A 110 -6.37 6.75 -0.38
CA ALA A 110 -7.36 7.39 0.49
C ALA A 110 -7.60 6.64 1.81
N SER A 111 -7.27 5.34 1.87
CA SER A 111 -7.43 4.52 3.08
C SER A 111 -6.32 4.68 4.11
N THR A 112 -5.20 5.35 3.78
CA THR A 112 -4.02 5.43 4.65
C THR A 112 -4.18 6.37 5.85
N ILE A 113 -5.31 7.08 5.95
CA ILE A 113 -5.63 7.95 7.09
C ILE A 113 -6.08 7.09 8.30
N GLY A 114 -6.59 5.88 8.07
CA GLY A 114 -7.06 4.95 9.10
C GLY A 114 -6.04 3.87 9.50
N ASP A 115 -6.46 2.98 10.40
CA ASP A 115 -5.68 1.83 10.89
C ASP A 115 -5.89 0.53 10.07
N THR A 116 -6.70 0.64 9.02
CA THR A 116 -7.11 -0.44 8.13
C THR A 116 -6.97 0.03 6.70
N LEU A 117 -6.27 -0.75 5.88
CA LEU A 117 -5.91 -0.37 4.51
C LEU A 117 -6.81 -1.07 3.49
N ALA A 118 -7.21 -0.36 2.45
CA ALA A 118 -8.08 -0.84 1.38
C ALA A 118 -7.27 -1.27 0.16
N PHE A 119 -7.43 -2.52 -0.26
CA PHE A 119 -6.73 -3.09 -1.41
C PHE A 119 -7.71 -3.48 -2.51
N ILE A 120 -7.28 -3.26 -3.75
CA ILE A 120 -8.08 -3.46 -4.95
C ILE A 120 -7.33 -4.44 -5.87
N PRO A 121 -7.80 -5.70 -5.96
CA PRO A 121 -7.31 -6.64 -6.94
C PRO A 121 -8.08 -6.46 -8.26
N LEU A 122 -7.36 -6.26 -9.37
CA LEU A 122 -7.93 -6.30 -10.73
C LEU A 122 -7.05 -7.15 -11.64
N SER A 123 -7.58 -7.56 -12.79
CA SER A 123 -6.72 -8.17 -13.80
C SER A 123 -5.68 -7.17 -14.29
N SER A 124 -4.49 -7.66 -14.64
CA SER A 124 -3.40 -6.83 -15.16
C SER A 124 -3.78 -6.13 -16.48
N THR A 125 -4.76 -6.65 -17.22
CA THR A 125 -5.32 -5.97 -18.40
C THR A 125 -6.17 -4.77 -18.01
N GLN A 126 -7.04 -4.91 -17.01
CA GLN A 126 -7.83 -3.78 -16.51
C GLN A 126 -6.94 -2.67 -15.97
N TRP A 127 -5.89 -2.99 -15.21
CA TRP A 127 -4.95 -1.97 -14.73
C TRP A 127 -4.28 -1.22 -15.88
N ARG A 128 -3.77 -1.93 -16.89
CA ARG A 128 -3.16 -1.30 -18.07
C ARG A 128 -4.14 -0.42 -18.84
N ASP A 129 -5.39 -0.84 -18.96
CA ASP A 129 -6.43 -0.04 -19.62
C ASP A 129 -6.79 1.23 -18.83
N LEU A 130 -6.79 1.15 -17.50
CA LEU A 130 -7.00 2.32 -16.64
C LEU A 130 -5.79 3.26 -16.67
N GLU A 131 -4.57 2.74 -16.63
CA GLU A 131 -3.32 3.52 -16.74
C GLU A 131 -3.24 4.29 -18.05
N LYS A 132 -3.67 3.67 -19.15
CA LYS A 132 -3.70 4.33 -20.46
C LYS A 132 -4.70 5.48 -20.52
N ARG A 133 -5.82 5.39 -19.78
CA ARG A 133 -6.92 6.37 -19.82
C ARG A 133 -6.78 7.47 -18.77
N PHE A 134 -6.27 7.15 -17.58
CA PHE A 134 -6.25 8.03 -16.41
C PHE A 134 -4.89 8.04 -15.69
N PRO A 135 -3.75 8.21 -16.38
CA PRO A 135 -2.42 8.00 -15.79
C PRO A 135 -2.17 8.87 -14.54
N GLU A 136 -2.59 10.14 -14.57
CA GLU A 136 -2.36 11.09 -13.48
C GLU A 136 -3.25 10.79 -12.26
N THR A 137 -4.57 10.65 -12.44
CA THR A 137 -5.47 10.37 -11.32
C THR A 137 -5.21 9.01 -10.71
N LEU A 138 -4.87 8.02 -11.53
CA LEU A 138 -4.57 6.67 -11.07
C LEU A 138 -3.33 6.64 -10.19
N SER A 139 -2.23 7.29 -10.60
CA SER A 139 -1.01 7.36 -9.77
C SER A 139 -1.19 8.15 -8.48
N ARG A 140 -2.15 9.09 -8.44
CA ARG A 140 -2.50 9.84 -7.23
C ARG A 140 -3.35 9.06 -6.23
N LEU A 141 -4.16 8.10 -6.71
CA LEU A 141 -5.11 7.37 -5.88
C LEU A 141 -4.69 5.95 -5.53
N PHE A 142 -3.87 5.31 -6.36
CA PHE A 142 -3.52 3.90 -6.22
C PHE A 142 -2.01 3.71 -6.18
N TYR A 143 -1.56 2.89 -5.22
CA TYR A 143 -0.17 2.57 -5.01
C TYR A 143 0.10 1.11 -5.37
N VAL A 144 1.11 0.91 -6.23
CA VAL A 144 1.63 -0.42 -6.59
C VAL A 144 2.50 -0.91 -5.45
N LEU A 145 2.21 -2.11 -4.94
CA LEU A 145 2.96 -2.69 -3.84
C LEU A 145 4.41 -2.98 -4.26
N THR A 146 5.34 -2.55 -3.41
CA THR A 146 6.78 -2.77 -3.53
C THR A 146 7.30 -3.43 -2.26
N GLU A 147 8.48 -4.03 -2.30
CA GLU A 147 9.08 -4.65 -1.11
C GLU A 147 9.26 -3.66 0.05
N THR A 148 9.56 -2.40 -0.27
CA THR A 148 9.65 -1.29 0.68
C THR A 148 9.04 -0.01 0.07
N PRO A 149 8.42 0.87 0.87
CA PRO A 149 8.18 0.78 2.31
C PRO A 149 7.12 -0.27 2.68
N ASN A 150 7.13 -0.71 3.94
CA ASN A 150 6.05 -1.50 4.51
C ASN A 150 4.85 -0.61 4.82
N VAL A 151 3.74 -0.82 4.13
CA VAL A 151 2.57 0.07 4.23
C VAL A 151 1.85 -0.01 5.58
N PHE A 152 2.15 -1.01 6.41
CA PHE A 152 1.56 -1.18 7.75
C PHE A 152 2.45 -0.68 8.90
N THR A 153 3.78 -0.78 8.76
CA THR A 153 4.71 -0.46 9.87
C THR A 153 5.57 0.76 9.62
N ASP A 154 5.83 1.08 8.37
CA ASP A 154 6.64 2.24 8.02
C ASP A 154 5.73 3.46 7.84
N ARG A 155 6.30 4.67 7.92
CA ARG A 155 5.52 5.89 7.65
C ARG A 155 5.03 5.85 6.20
N PHE A 156 3.72 5.72 6.01
CA PHE A 156 3.09 5.60 4.72
C PHE A 156 1.81 6.46 4.62
N PRO A 157 1.52 7.13 3.48
CA PRO A 157 2.41 7.30 2.34
C PRO A 157 3.73 7.95 2.77
N PRO A 158 4.85 7.64 2.09
CA PRO A 158 6.07 8.37 2.37
C PRO A 158 5.77 9.86 2.19
N PRO A 159 6.15 10.72 3.12
CA PRO A 159 5.87 12.14 3.03
C PRO A 159 6.38 12.65 1.68
N ILE A 160 5.49 13.34 0.97
CA ILE A 160 5.68 13.68 -0.43
C ILE A 160 6.78 14.74 -0.56
N THR A 161 6.94 15.53 0.49
CA THR A 161 7.90 16.63 0.53
C THR A 161 8.73 16.61 1.82
N TRP A 162 9.97 17.07 1.73
CA TRP A 162 10.79 17.28 2.92
C TRP A 162 10.20 18.37 3.83
N GLN A 163 9.37 19.26 3.30
CA GLN A 163 8.65 20.30 4.02
C GLN A 163 7.64 19.72 5.02
N GLU A 164 6.84 18.74 4.58
CA GLU A 164 5.93 18.01 5.47
C GLU A 164 6.67 17.27 6.58
N LEU A 165 7.83 16.67 6.26
CA LEU A 165 8.71 16.07 7.25
C LEU A 165 9.30 17.09 8.23
N ALA A 166 9.66 18.28 7.74
CA ALA A 166 10.28 19.32 8.54
C ALA A 166 9.32 19.89 9.59
N ASN A 167 8.03 20.01 9.25
CA ASN A 167 7.00 20.55 10.14
C ASN A 167 6.63 19.61 11.31
N ASP A 168 7.08 18.35 11.28
CA ASP A 168 6.95 17.40 12.39
C ASP A 168 8.28 17.29 13.16
N PRO A 169 8.35 17.73 14.43
CA PRO A 169 9.57 17.70 15.24
C PRO A 169 10.19 16.30 15.38
N SER A 170 9.37 15.24 15.36
CA SER A 170 9.85 13.86 15.46
C SER A 170 10.51 13.34 14.17
N SER A 171 10.30 14.05 13.06
CA SER A 171 10.68 13.64 11.71
C SER A 171 11.81 14.46 11.09
N LYS A 172 12.46 15.33 11.86
CA LYS A 172 13.52 16.24 11.36
C LYS A 172 14.66 15.51 10.65
N LEU A 173 15.12 14.36 11.16
CA LEU A 173 16.18 13.58 10.51
C LEU A 173 15.73 13.00 9.16
N ALA A 174 14.47 12.59 9.06
CA ALA A 174 13.90 12.10 7.81
C ALA A 174 13.79 13.24 6.78
N ALA A 175 13.40 14.47 7.20
CA ALA A 175 13.37 15.65 6.34
C ALA A 175 14.73 15.91 5.67
N ILE A 176 15.80 15.86 6.48
CA ILE A 176 17.17 16.08 6.03
C ILE A 176 17.59 15.00 5.03
N LYS A 177 17.28 13.73 5.30
CA LYS A 177 17.61 12.61 4.40
C LYS A 177 16.85 12.73 3.07
N LEU A 178 15.56 13.05 3.10
CA LEU A 178 14.76 13.21 1.88
C LEU A 178 15.26 14.38 1.03
N TYR A 179 15.57 15.52 1.65
CA TYR A 179 16.17 16.67 0.97
C TYR A 179 17.51 16.31 0.33
N GLN A 180 18.38 15.59 1.05
CA GLN A 180 19.66 15.12 0.54
C GLN A 180 19.50 14.24 -0.70
N THR A 181 18.57 13.29 -0.69
CA THR A 181 18.28 12.42 -1.84
C THR A 181 17.71 13.21 -3.03
N GLN A 182 16.75 14.11 -2.79
CA GLN A 182 16.09 14.87 -3.86
C GLN A 182 17.02 15.89 -4.53
N HIS A 183 17.94 16.49 -3.76
CA HIS A 183 18.79 17.59 -4.24
C HIS A 183 20.26 17.21 -4.44
N GLY A 184 20.66 15.97 -4.14
CA GLY A 184 22.04 15.49 -4.31
C GLY A 184 23.08 16.25 -3.46
N VAL A 185 22.67 16.82 -2.32
CA VAL A 185 23.52 17.65 -1.46
C VAL A 185 24.10 16.89 -0.26
N GLY A 186 25.16 17.43 0.35
CA GLY A 186 25.73 16.89 1.59
C GLY A 186 24.82 17.14 2.82
N MET A 187 24.99 16.32 3.86
CA MET A 187 24.19 16.36 5.11
C MET A 187 24.13 17.75 5.76
N SER A 188 25.24 18.50 5.75
CA SER A 188 25.30 19.85 6.31
C SER A 188 24.42 20.84 5.55
N ALA A 189 24.47 20.80 4.20
CA ALA A 189 23.68 21.67 3.35
C ALA A 189 22.18 21.34 3.43
N ALA A 190 21.84 20.05 3.49
CA ALA A 190 20.46 19.61 3.72
C ALA A 190 19.93 20.12 5.07
N LYS A 191 20.70 19.98 6.16
CA LYS A 191 20.30 20.49 7.49
C LYS A 191 20.04 22.00 7.48
N GLN A 192 20.91 22.78 6.85
CA GLN A 192 20.74 24.23 6.74
C GLN A 192 19.46 24.62 5.98
N ALA A 193 19.14 23.91 4.90
CA ALA A 193 17.92 24.16 4.13
C ALA A 193 16.64 23.89 4.96
N ILE A 194 16.63 22.81 5.75
CA ILE A 194 15.51 22.49 6.64
C ILE A 194 15.36 23.56 7.75
N ASP A 195 16.46 23.95 8.40
CA ASP A 195 16.42 24.96 9.47
C ASP A 195 15.97 26.34 8.94
N ALA A 196 16.41 26.72 7.74
CA ALA A 196 15.98 27.96 7.07
C ALA A 196 14.49 27.94 6.72
N TYR A 197 13.97 26.80 6.24
CA TYR A 197 12.54 26.63 5.98
C TYR A 197 11.70 26.80 7.24
N LEU A 198 12.07 26.14 8.35
CA LEU A 198 11.32 26.24 9.61
C LEU A 198 11.32 27.66 10.18
N ALA A 199 12.46 28.35 10.12
CA ALA A 199 12.56 29.76 10.53
C ALA A 199 11.67 30.70 9.69
N ALA A 200 11.55 30.43 8.38
CA ALA A 200 10.68 31.19 7.48
C ALA A 200 9.18 30.87 7.66
N SER A 201 8.83 29.68 8.15
CA SER A 201 7.45 29.31 8.47
C SER A 201 6.97 29.97 9.76
N LEU A 202 7.80 29.96 10.82
CA LEU A 202 7.49 30.61 12.10
C LEU A 202 7.27 32.13 11.95
N SER A 203 8.05 32.78 11.08
CA SER A 203 7.92 34.22 10.78
C SER A 203 6.68 34.60 9.96
N ARG A 204 5.94 33.62 9.41
CA ARG A 204 4.70 33.85 8.62
C ARG A 204 3.43 33.67 9.45
N GLU A 205 3.53 33.02 10.60
CA GLU A 205 2.42 32.79 11.54
C GLU A 205 2.40 33.80 12.71
N SER A 206 3.35 34.76 12.71
CA SER A 206 3.49 35.84 13.70
C SER A 206 3.14 37.20 13.10
#